data_AF-A0A965MA50-F1
#
_entry.id   AF-A0A965MA50-F1
#
_cell.length_a   1.000
_cell.length_b   1.000
_cell.length_c   1.000
_cell.angle_alpha   90.00
_cell.angle_beta   90.00
_cell.angle_gamma   90.00
#
_symmetry.space_group_name_H-M   'P 1'
#
loop_
_entity.id
_entity.type
_entity.pdbx_description
1 polymer ?
#
loop_
_entity_poly.entity_id
_entity_poly.type
_entity_poly.pdbx_seq_one_letter_code
_entity_poly.pdbx_strand_id
1 'polypeptide(L)' 'MERKPPWLRAKIPGGPGYTKVRDLVQENRLHTVCESAHCPNLGEC' A
#
# COMPACT_ATOMS: atom_id res chain seq x y z
N MET A 1 -3.81 -21.08 10.53
CA MET A 1 -3.08 -19.87 10.10
C MET A 1 -2.22 -19.44 11.26
N GLU A 2 -0.90 -19.43 11.11
CA GLU A 2 0.02 -19.05 12.19
C GLU A 2 0.08 -17.53 12.33
N ARG A 3 0.07 -17.03 13.56
CA ARG A 3 0.05 -15.59 13.83
C ARG A 3 1.41 -14.99 13.48
N LYS A 4 1.42 -13.91 12.69
CA LYS A 4 2.65 -13.17 12.38
C LYS A 4 3.31 -12.67 13.68
N PRO A 5 4.66 -12.68 13.77
CA PRO A 5 5.39 -12.14 14.91
C PRO A 5 5.05 -10.67 15.20
N PRO A 6 5.19 -10.19 16.44
CA PRO A 6 4.85 -8.81 16.81
C PRO A 6 5.59 -7.73 16.00
N TRP A 7 6.81 -8.01 15.57
CA TRP A 7 7.65 -7.09 14.78
C TRP A 7 7.26 -7.03 13.30
N LEU A 8 6.49 -7.99 12.79
CA LEU A 8 6.05 -8.05 11.39
C LEU A 8 4.64 -7.48 11.26
N ARG A 9 4.48 -6.19 11.55
CA ARG A 9 3.21 -5.45 11.45
C ARG A 9 3.41 -4.17 10.65
N ALA A 10 2.54 -3.97 9.67
CA ALA A 10 2.51 -2.75 8.88
C ALA A 10 1.64 -1.68 9.53
N LYS A 11 1.93 -0.41 9.21
CA LYS A 11 1.04 0.71 9.51
C LYS A 11 -0.06 0.79 8.46
N ILE A 12 -1.18 1.40 8.82
CA ILE A 12 -2.26 1.67 7.86
C ILE A 12 -1.76 2.72 6.86
N PRO A 13 -1.83 2.46 5.55
CA PRO A 13 -1.41 3.43 4.54
C PRO A 13 -2.28 4.68 4.60
N GLY A 14 -1.68 5.86 4.41
CA GLY A 14 -2.40 7.13 4.45
C GLY A 14 -1.50 8.34 4.23
N GLY A 15 -2.12 9.51 4.12
CA GLY A 15 -1.45 10.79 3.93
C GLY A 15 -1.52 11.33 2.49
N PRO A 16 -1.22 12.62 2.28
CA PRO A 16 -1.46 13.29 1.00
C PRO A 16 -0.68 12.70 -0.18
N GLY A 17 0.55 12.21 0.06
CA GLY A 17 1.38 11.59 -0.97
C GLY A 17 0.78 10.29 -1.50
N TYR A 18 0.42 9.39 -0.59
CA TYR A 18 -0.27 8.13 -0.91
C TYR A 18 -1.56 8.40 -1.70
N THR A 19 -2.41 9.32 -1.22
CA THR A 19 -3.67 9.65 -1.89
C THR A 19 -3.43 10.15 -3.32
N LYS A 20 -2.46 11.06 -3.51
CA LYS A 20 -2.11 11.58 -4.84
C LYS A 20 -1.65 10.46 -5.79
N VAL A 21 -0.77 9.57 -5.33
CA VAL A 21 -0.28 8.46 -6.17
C VAL A 21 -1.40 7.48 -6.50
N ARG A 22 -2.22 7.11 -5.53
CA ARG A 22 -3.39 6.24 -5.73
C ARG A 22 -4.35 6.82 -6.78
N ASP A 23 -4.67 8.10 -6.65
CA ASP A 23 -5.61 8.77 -7.56
C ASP A 23 -5.04 8.81 -8.98
N LEU A 24 -3.74 9.13 -9.15
CA LEU A 24 -3.06 9.08 -10.45
C LEU A 24 -3.10 7.69 -11.09
N VAL A 25 -2.83 6.63 -10.32
CA VAL A 25 -2.87 5.25 -10.81
C VAL A 25 -4.29 4.91 -11.29
N GLN A 26 -5.31 5.26 -10.50
CA GLN A 26 -6.71 5.00 -10.82
C GLN A 26 -7.18 5.77 -12.06
N GLU A 27 -6.88 7.07 -12.14
CA GLU A 27 -7.23 7.94 -13.27
C GLU A 27 -6.66 7.43 -14.59
N ASN A 28 -5.43 6.92 -14.56
CA ASN A 28 -4.73 6.41 -15.74
C ASN A 28 -5.01 4.92 -16.00
N ARG A 29 -5.86 4.27 -15.18
CA ARG A 29 -6.19 2.84 -15.30
C ARG A 29 -4.93 1.95 -15.29
N LEU A 30 -3.96 2.35 -14.47
CA LEU A 30 -2.69 1.65 -14.28
C LEU A 30 -2.82 0.57 -13.22
N HIS A 31 -1.92 -0.41 -13.28
CA HIS A 31 -1.76 -1.43 -12.25
C HIS A 31 -0.38 -1.32 -11.61
N THR A 32 -0.33 -1.48 -10.30
CA THR A 32 0.93 -1.50 -9.55
C THR A 32 1.14 -2.84 -8.85
N VAL A 33 2.40 -3.21 -8.68
CA VAL A 33 2.76 -4.35 -7.81
C VAL A 33 2.36 -4.05 -6.36
N CYS A 34 2.39 -2.79 -5.94
CA CYS A 34 2.05 -2.36 -4.59
C CYS A 34 0.61 -2.73 -4.21
N GLU A 35 -0.35 -2.53 -5.12
CA GLU A 35 -1.75 -2.91 -4.92
C GLU A 35 -1.98 -4.41 -5.14
N SER A 36 -1.46 -4.96 -6.23
CA SER A 36 -1.68 -6.36 -6.62
C SER A 36 -1.16 -7.34 -5.57
N ALA A 37 0.00 -7.04 -4.98
CA ALA A 37 0.64 -7.87 -3.96
C ALA A 37 0.21 -7.53 -2.53
N HIS A 38 -0.73 -6.58 -2.34
CA HIS A 38 -1.11 -6.07 -1.01
C HIS A 38 0.11 -5.68 -0.18
N CYS A 39 0.99 -4.86 -0.77
CA CYS A 39 2.28 -4.52 -0.18
C CYS A 39 2.10 -3.86 1.20
N PRO A 40 2.75 -4.36 2.26
CA PRO A 40 2.64 -3.77 3.60
C PRO A 40 3.23 -2.35 3.69
N ASN A 41 4.03 -1.92 2.72
CA ASN A 41 4.73 -0.63 2.73
C ASN A 41 4.05 0.43 1.84
N LEU A 42 2.82 0.17 1.38
CA LEU A 42 2.10 1.01 0.42
C LEU A 42 1.96 2.48 0.86
N GLY A 43 1.97 2.78 2.16
CA GLY A 43 1.89 4.15 2.68
C GLY A 43 3.24 4.84 2.90
N GLU A 44 4.35 4.12 2.75
CA GLU A 44 5.71 4.64 2.96
C GLU A 44 6.46 4.90 1.64
N CYS A 45 6.14 4.12 0.60
CA CYS A 45 6.63 4.33 -0.77
C CYS A 45 5.88 5.46 -1.47
#